data_AF-A0A955DS91-F1
#
_entry.id   AF-A0A955DS91-F1
#
_cell.length_a   1.000
_cell.length_b   1.000
_cell.length_c   1.000
_cell.angle_alpha   90.00
_cell.angle_beta   90.00
_cell.angle_gamma   90.00
#
_symmetry.space_group_name_H-M   'P 1'
#
loop_
_entity.id
_entity.type
_entity.pdbx_description
1 polymer ?
#
loop_
_entity_poly.entity_id
_entity_poly.type
_entity_poly.pdbx_seq_one_letter_code
_entity_poly.pdbx_strand_id
1 'polypeptide(L)'
;MSVRVPVKPGLLQWAFERSKRPAAELQKRFPAFDEWAMQRRQPTLRQLQDFARATHTPIGYFFLPEPPTLSVPIPDFRTMENEHIGDPSADLLETIYVCQQRQEWYRGNLKVSGDEALPFIGSLTTDSDVVESAATMRMALGFEIDVRSAMKTWEDALRAFRQQAEEIGVLLMSSGIVGSNTRRALDPQEFRG
;
A
#
# COMPACT_ATOMS: atom_id res chain seq x y z
N MET A 1 3.98 -38.13 4.60
CA MET A 1 3.06 -37.70 5.68
C MET A 1 2.81 -36.20 5.55
N SER A 2 1.56 -35.75 5.60
CA SER A 2 1.25 -34.31 5.60
C SER A 2 1.26 -33.77 7.02
N VAL A 3 2.16 -32.81 7.29
CA VAL A 3 2.26 -32.14 8.60
C VAL A 3 1.03 -31.24 8.79
N ARG A 4 0.29 -31.47 9.87
CA ARG A 4 -0.78 -30.58 10.33
C ARG A 4 -0.22 -29.54 11.27
N VAL A 5 -0.78 -28.35 11.21
CA VAL A 5 -0.30 -27.19 11.93
C VAL A 5 -1.44 -26.65 12.80
N PRO A 6 -1.22 -26.49 14.11
CA PRO A 6 -2.25 -25.93 14.98
C PRO A 6 -2.47 -24.44 14.67
N VAL A 7 -3.71 -24.06 14.42
CA VAL A 7 -4.12 -22.67 14.19
C VAL A 7 -5.33 -22.33 15.06
N LYS A 8 -5.32 -21.15 15.67
CA LYS A 8 -6.45 -20.68 16.49
C LYS A 8 -7.64 -20.29 15.59
N PRO A 9 -8.90 -20.67 15.93
CA PRO A 9 -10.08 -20.32 15.16
C PRO A 9 -10.23 -18.82 14.92
N GLY A 10 -9.92 -17.99 15.94
CA GLY A 10 -10.00 -16.54 15.83
C GLY A 10 -9.14 -15.97 14.70
N LEU A 11 -7.98 -16.58 14.39
CA LEU A 11 -7.12 -16.15 13.29
C LEU A 11 -7.67 -16.56 11.92
N LEU A 12 -8.30 -17.73 11.84
CA LEU A 12 -8.96 -18.19 10.62
C LEU A 12 -10.17 -17.31 10.28
N GLN A 13 -11.00 -17.02 11.28
CA GLN A 13 -12.16 -16.15 11.15
C GLN A 13 -11.75 -14.71 10.79
N TRP A 14 -10.77 -14.16 11.49
CA TRP A 14 -10.24 -12.84 11.21
C TRP A 14 -9.70 -12.72 9.77
N ALA A 15 -8.90 -13.70 9.31
CA ALA A 15 -8.38 -13.69 7.95
C ALA A 15 -9.50 -13.82 6.90
N PHE A 16 -10.56 -14.55 7.22
CA PHE A 16 -11.75 -14.68 6.38
C PHE A 16 -12.45 -13.32 6.22
N GLU A 17 -12.77 -12.65 7.33
CA GLU A 17 -13.46 -11.35 7.36
C GLU A 17 -12.63 -10.25 6.66
N ARG A 18 -11.35 -10.15 7.00
CA ARG A 18 -10.41 -9.18 6.41
C ARG A 18 -10.28 -9.30 4.90
N SER A 19 -10.45 -10.52 4.35
CA SER A 19 -10.30 -10.73 2.91
C SER A 19 -11.35 -10.02 2.07
N LYS A 20 -12.48 -9.59 2.67
CA LYS A 20 -13.65 -9.00 2.00
C LYS A 20 -14.17 -9.85 0.82
N ARG A 21 -13.80 -11.13 0.75
CA ARG A 21 -14.27 -12.07 -0.30
C ARG A 21 -15.65 -12.62 0.06
N PRO A 22 -16.48 -12.97 -0.94
CA PRO A 22 -17.75 -13.61 -0.69
C PRO A 22 -17.57 -14.92 0.09
N ALA A 23 -18.30 -15.09 1.19
CA ALA A 23 -18.17 -16.23 2.06
C ALA A 23 -18.34 -17.58 1.32
N ALA A 24 -19.29 -17.63 0.39
CA ALA A 24 -19.56 -18.80 -0.43
C ALA A 24 -18.38 -19.19 -1.34
N GLU A 25 -17.59 -18.23 -1.83
CA GLU A 25 -16.40 -18.50 -2.65
C GLU A 25 -15.31 -19.17 -1.81
N LEU A 26 -15.04 -18.63 -0.62
CA LEU A 26 -14.05 -19.18 0.29
C LEU A 26 -14.46 -20.55 0.83
N GLN A 27 -15.72 -20.73 1.21
CA GLN A 27 -16.24 -22.03 1.67
C GLN A 27 -16.14 -23.09 0.56
N LYS A 28 -16.48 -22.75 -0.68
CA LYS A 28 -16.33 -23.67 -1.82
C LYS A 28 -14.87 -24.08 -2.05
N ARG A 29 -13.93 -23.13 -1.89
CA ARG A 29 -12.49 -23.38 -2.07
C ARG A 29 -11.88 -24.14 -0.88
N PHE A 30 -12.39 -23.93 0.32
CA PHE A 30 -11.90 -24.53 1.57
C PHE A 30 -13.05 -25.26 2.29
N PRO A 31 -13.51 -26.42 1.80
CA PRO A 31 -14.67 -27.12 2.35
C PRO A 31 -14.44 -27.64 3.78
N ALA A 32 -13.19 -27.77 4.21
CA ALA A 32 -12.83 -28.15 5.58
C ALA A 32 -12.73 -26.95 6.55
N PHE A 33 -13.04 -25.73 6.10
CA PHE A 33 -12.92 -24.52 6.92
C PHE A 33 -13.72 -24.63 8.23
N ASP A 34 -14.96 -25.13 8.17
CA ASP A 34 -15.80 -25.29 9.37
C ASP A 34 -15.18 -26.28 10.37
N GLU A 35 -14.53 -27.36 9.89
CA GLU A 35 -13.80 -28.29 10.75
C GLU A 35 -12.59 -27.61 11.42
N TRP A 36 -11.93 -26.68 10.72
CA TRP A 36 -10.81 -25.90 11.25
C TRP A 36 -11.28 -24.87 12.28
N ALA A 37 -12.36 -24.14 11.97
CA ALA A 37 -12.95 -23.14 12.86
C ALA A 37 -13.48 -23.78 14.16
N MET A 38 -14.07 -24.98 14.07
CA MET A 38 -14.54 -25.73 15.23
C MET A 38 -13.45 -26.56 15.93
N GLN A 39 -12.18 -26.45 15.48
CA GLN A 39 -11.04 -27.25 15.95
C GLN A 39 -11.24 -28.77 15.92
N ARG A 40 -12.19 -29.28 15.13
CA ARG A 40 -12.37 -30.72 14.90
C ARG A 40 -11.23 -31.31 14.08
N ARG A 41 -10.57 -30.47 13.27
CA ARG A 41 -9.43 -30.84 12.43
C ARG A 41 -8.50 -29.65 12.26
N GLN A 42 -7.19 -29.88 12.27
CA GLN A 42 -6.20 -28.85 11.95
C GLN A 42 -5.84 -28.85 10.45
N PRO A 43 -5.63 -27.70 9.79
CA PRO A 43 -5.17 -27.65 8.41
C PRO A 43 -3.77 -28.28 8.28
N THR A 44 -3.45 -28.81 7.11
CA THR A 44 -2.04 -29.08 6.77
C THR A 44 -1.31 -27.76 6.50
N LEU A 45 0.03 -27.75 6.61
CA LEU A 45 0.81 -26.55 6.28
C LEU A 45 0.50 -26.04 4.86
N ARG A 46 0.33 -26.95 3.90
CA ARG A 46 -0.04 -26.60 2.51
C ARG A 46 -1.45 -25.99 2.43
N GLN A 47 -2.43 -26.57 3.14
CA GLN A 47 -3.77 -26.01 3.20
C GLN A 47 -3.78 -24.61 3.82
N LEU A 48 -2.99 -24.40 4.88
CA LEU A 48 -2.84 -23.10 5.51
C LEU A 48 -2.15 -22.08 4.60
N GLN A 49 -1.11 -22.49 3.86
CA GLN A 49 -0.47 -21.66 2.82
C GLN A 49 -1.46 -21.25 1.73
N ASP A 50 -2.28 -22.19 1.26
CA ASP A 50 -3.29 -21.92 0.23
C ASP A 50 -4.38 -20.98 0.76
N PHE A 51 -4.80 -21.14 2.02
CA PHE A 51 -5.75 -20.25 2.71
C PHE A 51 -5.18 -18.84 2.91
N ALA A 52 -3.94 -18.73 3.37
CA ALA A 52 -3.21 -17.48 3.54
C ALA A 52 -3.13 -16.69 2.21
N ARG A 53 -2.80 -17.38 1.11
CA ARG A 53 -2.76 -16.77 -0.24
C ARG A 53 -4.14 -16.34 -0.72
N ALA A 54 -5.19 -17.12 -0.43
CA ALA A 54 -6.55 -16.79 -0.85
C ALA A 54 -7.11 -15.57 -0.10
N THR A 55 -6.75 -15.41 1.18
CA THR A 55 -7.21 -14.31 2.04
C THR A 55 -6.28 -13.10 2.04
N HIS A 56 -5.18 -13.14 1.26
CA HIS A 56 -4.13 -12.11 1.28
C HIS A 56 -3.62 -11.82 2.70
N THR A 57 -3.49 -12.88 3.50
CA THR A 57 -3.03 -12.82 4.88
C THR A 57 -1.61 -13.39 4.96
N PRO A 58 -0.63 -12.64 5.51
CA PRO A 58 0.69 -13.19 5.77
C PRO A 58 0.60 -14.47 6.60
N ILE A 59 1.21 -15.56 6.12
CA ILE A 59 1.08 -16.86 6.79
C ILE A 59 1.56 -16.82 8.25
N GLY A 60 2.55 -15.97 8.55
CA GLY A 60 3.07 -15.76 9.90
C GLY A 60 2.00 -15.33 10.91
N TYR A 61 0.94 -14.64 10.46
CA TYR A 61 -0.13 -14.19 11.35
C TYR A 61 -0.95 -15.33 11.93
N PHE A 62 -1.07 -16.47 11.24
CA PHE A 62 -1.77 -17.65 11.76
C PHE A 62 -1.06 -18.33 12.94
N PHE A 63 0.16 -17.90 13.26
CA PHE A 63 0.95 -18.38 14.40
C PHE A 63 0.98 -17.39 15.56
N LEU A 64 0.28 -16.26 15.46
CA LEU A 64 0.16 -15.30 16.54
C LEU A 64 -0.77 -15.83 17.65
N PRO A 65 -0.67 -15.30 18.89
CA PRO A 65 -1.62 -15.64 19.93
C PRO A 65 -3.03 -15.13 19.64
N GLU A 66 -3.18 -14.04 18.91
CA GLU A 66 -4.45 -13.40 18.56
C GLU A 66 -4.31 -12.58 17.27
N PRO A 67 -5.42 -12.23 16.60
CA PRO A 67 -5.38 -11.35 15.43
C PRO A 67 -4.68 -10.02 15.72
N PRO A 68 -3.74 -9.58 14.86
CA PRO A 68 -3.09 -8.29 15.05
C PRO A 68 -4.03 -7.14 14.72
N THR A 69 -3.92 -6.04 15.47
CA THR A 69 -4.48 -4.75 15.05
C THR A 69 -3.61 -4.17 13.95
N LEU A 70 -4.19 -3.92 12.78
CA LEU A 70 -3.48 -3.37 11.63
C LEU A 70 -3.90 -1.92 11.43
N SER A 71 -2.93 -1.01 11.40
CA SER A 71 -3.14 0.41 11.11
C SER A 71 -2.37 0.81 9.86
N VAL A 72 -2.82 1.88 9.22
CA VAL A 72 -2.08 2.48 8.10
C VAL A 72 -0.76 3.07 8.63
N PRO A 73 0.42 2.66 8.12
CA PRO A 73 1.71 3.10 8.66
C PRO A 73 2.18 4.43 8.04
N ILE A 74 1.25 5.33 7.74
CA ILE A 74 1.50 6.66 7.14
C ILE A 74 0.76 7.69 8.00
N PRO A 75 1.45 8.73 8.53
CA PRO A 75 0.84 9.71 9.42
C PRO A 75 -0.24 10.60 8.79
N ASP A 76 -0.02 11.12 7.57
CA ASP A 76 -0.97 11.95 6.81
C ASP A 76 -1.57 11.12 5.67
N PHE A 77 -2.34 10.08 6.03
CA PHE A 77 -3.02 9.25 5.05
C PHE A 77 -4.37 9.88 4.69
N ARG A 78 -4.50 10.32 3.44
CA ARG A 78 -5.71 10.97 2.93
C ARG A 78 -6.60 9.98 2.20
N THR A 79 -7.89 10.25 2.30
CA THR A 79 -8.98 9.52 1.66
C THR A 79 -9.94 10.51 1.02
N MET A 80 -10.82 10.02 0.16
CA MET A 80 -11.97 10.79 -0.30
C MET A 80 -12.74 11.30 0.92
N GLU A 81 -13.02 12.61 0.94
CA GLU A 81 -13.73 13.29 2.04
C GLU A 81 -13.01 13.27 3.41
N ASN A 82 -11.73 12.86 3.46
CA ASN A 82 -10.96 12.66 4.68
C ASN A 82 -11.62 11.69 5.68
N GLU A 83 -12.36 10.70 5.19
CA GLU A 83 -12.91 9.63 6.03
C GLU A 83 -11.80 8.75 6.61
N HIS A 84 -11.91 8.41 7.90
CA HIS A 84 -10.96 7.50 8.53
C HIS A 84 -11.15 6.07 8.02
N ILE A 85 -10.10 5.46 7.48
CA ILE A 85 -10.09 4.02 7.20
C ILE A 85 -10.01 3.27 8.54
N GLY A 86 -11.12 2.68 8.97
CA GLY A 86 -11.17 1.85 10.17
C GLY A 86 -10.25 0.61 10.04
N ASP A 87 -10.53 -0.25 9.05
CA ASP A 87 -9.75 -1.45 8.79
C ASP A 87 -9.11 -1.40 7.40
N PRO A 88 -7.78 -1.21 7.29
CA PRO A 88 -7.11 -1.13 6.00
C PRO A 88 -7.11 -2.49 5.29
N SER A 89 -7.41 -2.50 3.98
CA SER A 89 -7.34 -3.73 3.21
C SER A 89 -5.92 -4.31 3.15
N ALA A 90 -5.85 -5.60 2.85
CA ALA A 90 -4.58 -6.25 2.56
C ALA A 90 -3.85 -5.61 1.36
N ASP A 91 -4.62 -5.17 0.37
CA ASP A 91 -4.12 -4.57 -0.85
C ASP A 91 -3.51 -3.19 -0.58
N LEU A 92 -4.15 -2.39 0.28
CA LEU A 92 -3.62 -1.12 0.77
C LEU A 92 -2.31 -1.30 1.52
N LEU A 93 -2.29 -2.15 2.55
CA LEU A 93 -1.09 -2.37 3.36
C LEU A 93 0.07 -2.93 2.53
N GLU A 94 -0.18 -3.92 1.67
CA GLU A 94 0.85 -4.50 0.81
C GLU A 94 1.44 -3.44 -0.13
N THR A 95 0.60 -2.58 -0.70
CA THR A 95 1.06 -1.49 -1.57
C THR A 95 1.92 -0.49 -0.80
N ILE A 96 1.49 -0.09 0.40
CA ILE A 96 2.26 0.82 1.26
C ILE A 96 3.62 0.21 1.63
N TYR A 97 3.65 -1.06 2.04
CA TYR A 97 4.92 -1.73 2.39
C TYR A 97 5.87 -1.87 1.20
N VAL A 98 5.36 -2.07 -0.01
CA VAL A 98 6.19 -2.05 -1.23
C VAL A 98 6.74 -0.64 -1.47
N CYS A 99 5.91 0.40 -1.31
CA CYS A 99 6.37 1.78 -1.43
C CYS A 99 7.45 2.14 -0.41
N GLN A 100 7.28 1.75 0.86
CA GLN A 100 8.28 1.98 1.92
C GLN A 100 9.59 1.24 1.64
N GLN A 101 9.53 -0.01 1.16
CA GLN A 101 10.73 -0.75 0.78
C GLN A 101 11.48 -0.09 -0.37
N ARG A 102 10.77 0.39 -1.39
CA ARG A 102 11.36 1.13 -2.52
C ARG A 102 11.96 2.45 -2.07
N GLN A 103 11.28 3.17 -1.19
CA GLN A 103 11.78 4.42 -0.60
C GLN A 103 13.09 4.19 0.18
N GLU A 104 13.14 3.17 1.04
CA GLU A 104 14.34 2.87 1.82
C GLU A 104 15.49 2.41 0.91
N TRP A 105 15.20 1.59 -0.10
CA TRP A 105 16.20 1.21 -1.10
C TRP A 105 16.74 2.43 -1.85
N TYR A 106 15.86 3.31 -2.35
CA TYR A 106 16.24 4.51 -3.10
C TYR A 106 17.10 5.44 -2.25
N ARG A 107 16.69 5.70 -1.01
CA ARG A 107 17.46 6.47 -0.03
C ARG A 107 18.82 5.84 0.25
N GLY A 108 18.87 4.53 0.45
CA GLY A 108 20.12 3.79 0.66
C GLY A 108 21.07 3.92 -0.52
N ASN A 109 20.53 3.81 -1.74
CA ASN A 109 21.30 3.98 -2.97
C ASN A 109 21.90 5.38 -3.10
N LEU A 110 21.10 6.45 -2.91
CA LEU A 110 21.59 7.83 -2.96
C LEU A 110 22.73 8.08 -1.96
N LYS A 111 22.63 7.53 -0.75
CA LYS A 111 23.70 7.64 0.27
C LYS A 111 24.99 6.94 -0.15
N VAL A 112 24.90 5.76 -0.77
CA VAL A 112 26.07 5.00 -1.23
C VAL A 112 26.73 5.70 -2.41
N SER A 113 25.94 6.28 -3.31
CA SER A 113 26.41 7.07 -4.45
C SER A 113 27.01 8.41 -4.07
N GLY A 114 26.72 8.92 -2.86
CA GLY A 114 27.20 10.21 -2.38
C GLY A 114 26.44 11.40 -2.97
N ASP A 115 25.18 11.20 -3.37
CA ASP A 115 24.32 12.27 -3.88
C ASP A 115 24.09 13.35 -2.81
N GLU A 116 24.06 14.62 -3.25
CA GLU A 116 23.85 15.77 -2.37
C GLU A 116 22.39 15.86 -1.89
N ALA A 117 22.20 16.58 -0.78
CA ALA A 117 20.86 16.88 -0.30
C ALA A 117 20.11 17.77 -1.30
N LEU A 118 18.83 17.46 -1.53
CA LEU A 118 17.99 18.24 -2.42
C LEU A 118 17.73 19.63 -1.80
N PRO A 119 17.98 20.74 -2.52
CA PRO A 119 18.00 22.09 -1.96
C PRO A 119 16.63 22.58 -1.46
N PHE A 120 15.54 21.98 -1.96
CA PHE A 120 14.18 22.33 -1.55
C PHE A 120 13.70 21.56 -0.31
N ILE A 121 14.43 20.53 0.13
CA ILE A 121 14.06 19.77 1.33
C ILE A 121 14.52 20.54 2.57
N GLY A 122 13.55 20.99 3.37
CA GLY A 122 13.81 21.80 4.57
C GLY A 122 14.02 23.29 4.30
N SER A 123 13.77 23.78 3.08
CA SER A 123 13.90 25.20 2.73
C SER A 123 12.74 26.08 3.23
N LEU A 124 11.62 25.47 3.63
CA LEU A 124 10.41 26.14 4.10
C LEU A 124 10.00 25.62 5.48
N THR A 125 9.27 26.43 6.23
CA THR A 125 8.76 26.11 7.57
C THR A 125 7.26 26.39 7.66
N THR A 126 6.63 26.02 8.78
CA THR A 126 5.21 26.36 9.03
C THR A 126 4.97 27.86 9.20
N ASP A 127 6.01 28.65 9.42
CA ASP A 127 5.94 30.12 9.55
C ASP A 127 6.14 30.83 8.21
N SER A 128 6.49 30.09 7.15
CA SER A 128 6.67 30.64 5.80
C SER A 128 5.33 31.07 5.20
N ASP A 129 5.33 32.17 4.43
CA ASP A 129 4.12 32.60 3.73
C ASP A 129 3.65 31.54 2.73
N VAL A 130 2.34 31.30 2.69
CA VAL A 130 1.74 30.23 1.88
C VAL A 130 1.90 30.49 0.38
N VAL A 131 1.76 31.74 -0.06
CA VAL A 131 1.83 32.12 -1.48
C VAL A 131 3.26 32.04 -1.96
N GLU A 132 4.22 32.54 -1.17
CA GLU A 132 5.65 32.43 -1.46
C GLU A 132 6.11 30.97 -1.45
N SER A 133 5.71 30.18 -0.46
CA SER A 133 6.01 28.74 -0.38
C SER A 133 5.54 27.99 -1.62
N ALA A 134 4.32 28.25 -2.07
CA ALA A 134 3.78 27.66 -3.28
C ALA A 134 4.56 28.11 -4.53
N ALA A 135 5.03 29.36 -4.59
CA ALA A 135 5.85 29.86 -5.69
C ALA A 135 7.23 29.18 -5.71
N THR A 136 7.90 29.06 -4.55
CA THR A 136 9.18 28.36 -4.43
C THR A 136 9.07 26.91 -4.88
N MET A 137 8.03 26.18 -4.47
CA MET A 137 7.84 24.79 -4.88
C MET A 137 7.50 24.65 -6.37
N ARG A 138 6.68 25.55 -6.93
CA ARG A 138 6.41 25.56 -8.39
C ARG A 138 7.67 25.78 -9.21
N MET A 139 8.51 26.71 -8.78
CA MET A 139 9.79 27.01 -9.43
C MET A 139 10.75 25.83 -9.31
N ALA A 140 10.85 25.22 -8.13
CA ALA A 140 11.67 24.02 -7.92
C ALA A 140 11.24 22.87 -8.82
N LEU A 141 9.92 22.65 -8.96
CA LEU A 141 9.35 21.64 -9.86
C LEU A 141 9.44 22.02 -11.34
N GLY A 142 9.83 23.25 -11.70
CA GLY A 142 9.78 23.72 -13.09
C GLY A 142 8.37 23.70 -13.70
N PHE A 143 7.31 23.71 -12.87
CA PHE A 143 5.92 23.55 -13.30
C PHE A 143 5.18 24.89 -13.36
N GLU A 144 5.80 25.85 -14.06
CA GLU A 144 5.29 27.21 -14.22
C GLU A 144 4.11 27.29 -15.21
N ILE A 145 3.37 28.41 -15.16
CA ILE A 145 2.16 28.62 -15.98
C ILE A 145 2.44 28.46 -17.47
N ASP A 146 3.55 28.99 -17.95
CA ASP A 146 3.91 28.94 -19.38
C ASP A 146 4.11 27.50 -19.86
N VAL A 147 4.78 26.67 -19.05
CA VAL A 147 5.00 25.24 -19.32
C VAL A 147 3.66 24.51 -19.42
N ARG A 148 2.71 24.82 -18.53
CA ARG A 148 1.38 24.23 -18.52
C ARG A 148 0.54 24.66 -19.72
N SER A 149 0.59 25.93 -20.10
CA SER A 149 -0.18 26.47 -21.23
C SER A 149 0.26 25.92 -22.59
N ALA A 150 1.49 25.42 -22.69
CA ALA A 150 2.01 24.79 -23.90
C ALA A 150 1.54 23.33 -24.07
N MET A 151 0.98 22.71 -23.02
CA MET A 151 0.50 21.32 -23.05
C MET A 151 -0.87 21.24 -23.71
N LYS A 152 -1.03 20.30 -24.64
CA LYS A 152 -2.26 20.14 -25.43
C LYS A 152 -3.38 19.44 -24.67
N THR A 153 -3.03 18.55 -23.75
CA THR A 153 -3.96 17.72 -22.99
C THR A 153 -3.60 17.69 -21.51
N TRP A 154 -4.56 17.31 -20.68
CA TRP A 154 -4.33 17.13 -19.25
C TRP A 154 -3.37 15.95 -18.98
N GLU A 155 -3.44 14.88 -19.78
CA GLU A 155 -2.54 13.73 -19.68
C GLU A 155 -1.09 14.11 -19.98
N ASP A 156 -0.86 14.97 -20.98
CA ASP A 156 0.47 15.49 -21.29
C ASP A 156 1.02 16.31 -20.12
N ALA A 157 0.18 17.17 -19.54
CA ALA A 157 0.57 17.98 -18.38
C ALA A 157 0.91 17.10 -17.16
N LEU A 158 0.13 16.05 -16.88
CA LEU A 158 0.42 15.11 -15.79
C LEU A 158 1.70 14.31 -16.03
N ARG A 159 1.97 13.90 -17.28
CA ARG A 159 3.21 13.20 -17.62
C ARG A 159 4.42 14.11 -17.42
N ALA A 160 4.35 15.35 -17.91
CA ALA A 160 5.41 16.34 -17.73
C ALA A 160 5.66 16.62 -16.24
N PHE A 161 4.60 16.82 -15.46
CA PHE A 161 4.72 17.04 -14.01
C PHE A 161 5.45 15.90 -13.29
N ARG A 162 5.12 14.65 -13.62
CA ARG A 162 5.80 13.48 -13.05
C ARG A 162 7.29 13.44 -13.40
N GLN A 163 7.60 13.67 -14.68
CA GLN A 163 8.98 13.70 -15.15
C GLN A 163 9.79 14.79 -14.43
N GLN A 164 9.24 16.01 -14.32
CA GLN A 164 9.91 17.12 -13.65
C GLN A 164 10.15 16.85 -12.16
N ALA A 165 9.17 16.24 -11.47
CA ALA A 165 9.35 15.83 -10.09
C ALA A 165 10.47 14.78 -9.94
N GLU A 166 10.52 13.78 -10.82
CA GLU A 166 11.58 12.76 -10.84
C GLU A 166 12.96 13.37 -11.14
N GLU A 167 13.04 14.33 -12.06
CA GLU A 167 14.28 15.04 -12.43
C GLU A 167 14.89 15.82 -11.26
N ILE A 168 14.07 16.32 -10.34
CA ILE A 168 14.55 16.99 -9.11
C ILE A 168 14.76 16.03 -7.94
N GLY A 169 14.73 14.72 -8.17
CA GLY A 169 15.03 13.70 -7.17
C GLY A 169 13.84 13.22 -6.33
N VAL A 170 12.59 13.52 -6.74
CA VAL A 170 11.39 12.97 -6.09
C VAL A 170 11.08 11.58 -6.64
N LEU A 171 11.09 10.57 -5.76
CA LEU A 171 10.66 9.23 -6.13
C LEU A 171 9.14 9.18 -6.30
N LEU A 172 8.68 8.99 -7.54
CA LEU A 172 7.28 8.74 -7.84
C LEU A 172 7.01 7.25 -8.09
N MET A 173 5.89 6.77 -7.56
CA MET A 173 5.42 5.41 -7.75
C MET A 173 3.95 5.46 -8.16
N SER A 174 3.62 4.80 -9.27
CA SER A 174 2.24 4.70 -9.75
C SER A 174 1.91 3.26 -10.12
N SER A 175 0.72 2.81 -9.72
CA SER A 175 0.17 1.50 -10.09
C SER A 175 -1.35 1.54 -10.01
N GLY A 176 -2.02 0.77 -10.86
CA GLY A 176 -3.46 0.47 -10.73
C GLY A 176 -3.73 -0.90 -10.11
N ILE A 177 -2.68 -1.65 -9.78
CA ILE A 177 -2.75 -3.03 -9.29
C ILE A 177 -1.78 -3.28 -8.13
N VAL A 178 -2.07 -4.28 -7.30
CA VAL A 178 -1.15 -4.68 -6.22
C VAL A 178 0.04 -5.45 -6.78
N GLY A 179 1.24 -4.91 -6.57
CA GLY A 179 2.48 -5.51 -7.07
C GLY A 179 2.45 -5.66 -8.59
N SER A 180 2.51 -6.90 -9.07
CA SER A 180 2.41 -7.25 -10.49
C SER A 180 1.15 -8.07 -10.82
N ASN A 181 0.17 -8.12 -9.93
CA ASN A 181 -1.00 -8.97 -10.06
C ASN A 181 -2.17 -8.23 -10.74
N THR A 182 -2.37 -8.46 -12.04
CA THR A 182 -3.43 -7.82 -12.84
C THR A 182 -4.86 -8.15 -12.41
N ARG A 183 -5.04 -9.13 -11.52
CA ARG A 183 -6.36 -9.49 -10.95
C ARG A 183 -6.64 -8.85 -9.59
N ARG A 184 -5.70 -8.06 -9.05
CA ARG A 184 -5.84 -7.29 -7.80
C ARG A 184 -5.79 -5.81 -8.14
N ALA A 185 -6.89 -5.28 -8.65
CA ALA A 185 -7.03 -3.85 -8.89
C ALA A 185 -7.10 -3.10 -7.56
N LEU A 186 -6.45 -1.94 -7.49
CA LEU A 186 -6.53 -1.09 -6.30
C LEU A 186 -7.93 -0.47 -6.19
N ASP A 187 -8.50 -0.47 -4.99
CA ASP A 187 -9.80 0.14 -4.73
C ASP A 187 -9.68 1.68 -4.70
N PRO A 188 -10.30 2.42 -5.62
CA PRO A 188 -10.22 3.87 -5.62
C PRO A 188 -10.69 4.53 -4.32
N GLN A 189 -11.55 3.89 -3.52
CA GLN A 189 -12.00 4.43 -2.23
C GLN A 189 -10.90 4.40 -1.17
N GLU A 190 -9.97 3.44 -1.26
CA GLU A 190 -8.82 3.35 -0.34
C GLU A 190 -7.57 4.05 -0.86
N PHE A 191 -7.52 4.44 -2.14
CA PHE A 191 -6.30 4.95 -2.78
C PHE A 191 -6.43 6.36 -3.37
N ARG A 192 -7.59 7.00 -3.23
CA ARG A 192 -7.78 8.42 -3.60
C ARG A 192 -7.75 9.27 -2.34
N GLY A 193 -6.78 10.19 -2.29
CA GLY A 193 -6.57 11.18 -1.24
C GLY A 193 -5.67 12.30 -1.73
#